data_AF-A0A9X9AAX5-F1
#
_entry.id   AF-A0A9X9AAX5-F1
#
_cell.length_a   1.000
_cell.length_b   1.000
_cell.length_c   1.000
_cell.angle_alpha   90.00
_cell.angle_beta   90.00
_cell.angle_gamma   90.00
#
_symmetry.space_group_name_H-M   'P 1'
#
loop_
_entity.id
_entity.type
_entity.pdbx_description
1 polymer ?
#
loop_
_entity_poly.entity_id
_entity_poly.type
_entity_poly.pdbx_seq_one_letter_code
_entity_poly.pdbx_strand_id
1 'polypeptide(L)'
;LFFVFVLIAFLAKRNWGLIEALAIVTLIKYGIWAVVVNAIMIYVKGPIGLMGYMLMLSHFAMAIQGFLYAPFYRIKKWHFIVAAVWTLHNDAIDYLFWQMPRYGIMHLFVEEIGYFTFWLSIAVLCITYYCCLREQRKQFSL
;
A
#
# COMPACT_ATOMS: atom_id res chain seq x y z
N LEU A 1 -5.46 3.32 -7.33
CA LEU A 1 -5.14 3.76 -8.71
C LEU A 1 -4.40 2.69 -9.52
N PHE A 2 -3.15 2.35 -9.19
CA PHE A 2 -2.33 1.43 -10.00
C PHE A 2 -2.99 0.07 -10.29
N PHE A 3 -3.76 -0.45 -9.34
CA PHE A 3 -4.48 -1.71 -9.54
C PHE A 3 -5.49 -1.68 -10.69
N VAL A 4 -6.09 -0.53 -11.01
CA VAL A 4 -7.00 -0.43 -12.18
C VAL A 4 -6.22 -0.67 -13.47
N PHE A 5 -5.01 -0.11 -13.59
CA PHE A 5 -4.15 -0.36 -14.74
C PHE A 5 -3.68 -1.82 -14.80
N VAL A 6 -3.46 -2.46 -13.65
CA VAL A 6 -3.20 -3.91 -13.59
C VAL A 6 -4.39 -4.70 -14.15
N LEU A 7 -5.62 -4.40 -13.75
CA LEU A 7 -6.82 -5.06 -14.29
C LEU A 7 -6.95 -4.86 -15.80
N ILE A 8 -6.68 -3.65 -16.30
CA ILE A 8 -6.70 -3.36 -17.74
C ILE A 8 -5.63 -4.22 -18.46
N ALA A 9 -4.42 -4.31 -17.91
CA ALA A 9 -3.37 -5.16 -18.48
C ALA A 9 -3.80 -6.64 -18.51
N PHE A 10 -4.41 -7.13 -17.43
CA PHE A 10 -4.92 -8.49 -17.33
C PHE A 10 -6.03 -8.79 -18.34
N LEU A 11 -6.99 -7.88 -18.52
CA LEU A 11 -8.03 -7.99 -19.54
C LEU A 11 -7.45 -8.00 -20.96
N ALA A 12 -6.35 -7.28 -21.18
CA ALA A 12 -5.57 -7.31 -22.41
C ALA A 12 -4.63 -8.52 -22.53
N LYS A 13 -4.68 -9.48 -21.59
CA LYS A 13 -3.79 -10.65 -21.48
C LYS A 13 -2.30 -10.28 -21.45
N ARG A 14 -1.97 -9.16 -20.80
CA ARG A 14 -0.62 -8.64 -20.64
C ARG A 14 -0.28 -8.44 -19.16
N ASN A 15 1.01 -8.38 -18.88
CA ASN A 15 1.53 -8.02 -17.55
C ASN A 15 2.35 -6.74 -17.65
N TRP A 16 2.04 -5.77 -16.79
CA TRP A 16 2.79 -4.52 -16.68
C TRP A 16 3.55 -4.50 -15.36
N GLY A 17 4.68 -5.20 -15.33
CA GLY A 17 5.38 -5.52 -14.07
C GLY A 17 5.76 -4.31 -13.20
N LEU A 18 6.01 -3.12 -13.77
CA LEU A 18 6.21 -1.90 -12.98
C LEU A 18 4.93 -1.45 -12.27
N ILE A 19 3.82 -1.44 -13.00
CA ILE A 19 2.51 -1.05 -12.47
C ILE A 19 2.01 -2.08 -11.45
N GLU A 20 2.29 -3.37 -11.66
CA GLU A 20 2.01 -4.44 -10.70
C GLU A 20 2.80 -4.25 -9.41
N ALA A 21 4.09 -3.89 -9.50
CA ALA A 21 4.91 -3.59 -8.32
C ALA A 21 4.37 -2.38 -7.54
N LEU A 22 3.99 -1.31 -8.23
CA LEU A 22 3.37 -0.15 -7.59
C LEU A 22 1.99 -0.51 -7.01
N ALA A 23 1.21 -1.35 -7.68
CA ALA A 23 -0.12 -1.76 -7.22
C ALA A 23 -0.04 -2.54 -5.92
N ILE A 24 0.77 -3.60 -5.82
CA ILE A 24 0.86 -4.39 -4.59
C ILE A 24 1.36 -3.56 -3.41
N VAL A 25 2.40 -2.75 -3.62
CA VAL A 25 2.98 -1.92 -2.56
C VAL A 25 1.95 -0.90 -2.07
N THR A 26 1.30 -0.18 -2.98
CA THR A 26 0.31 0.84 -2.57
C THR A 26 -0.95 0.25 -1.96
N LEU A 27 -1.48 -0.86 -2.49
CA LEU A 27 -2.66 -1.53 -1.92
C LEU A 27 -2.43 -1.95 -0.46
N ILE A 28 -1.31 -2.61 -0.19
CA ILE A 28 -1.00 -3.10 1.15
C ILE A 28 -0.65 -1.93 2.07
N LYS A 29 0.24 -1.03 1.64
CA LYS A 29 0.67 0.13 2.46
C LYS A 29 -0.51 0.98 2.87
N TYR A 30 -1.28 1.52 1.91
CA TYR A 30 -2.37 2.43 2.22
C TYR A 30 -3.55 1.71 2.88
N GLY A 31 -3.73 0.41 2.59
CA GLY A 31 -4.79 -0.40 3.20
C GLY A 31 -4.54 -0.58 4.70
N ILE A 32 -3.33 -1.00 5.07
CA ILE A 32 -2.93 -1.16 6.46
C ILE A 32 -2.84 0.19 7.17
N TRP A 33 -2.22 1.20 6.53
CA TRP A 33 -2.06 2.53 7.10
C TRP A 33 -3.40 3.13 7.51
N ALA A 34 -4.40 3.10 6.63
CA ALA A 34 -5.71 3.67 6.92
C ALA A 34 -6.40 2.96 8.10
N VAL A 35 -6.28 1.63 8.20
CA VAL A 35 -6.83 0.86 9.32
C VAL A 35 -6.15 1.25 10.63
N VAL A 36 -4.81 1.28 10.66
CA VAL A 36 -4.06 1.58 11.89
C VAL A 36 -4.29 3.02 12.35
N VAL A 37 -4.17 3.99 11.43
CA VAL A 37 -4.34 5.40 11.78
C VAL A 37 -5.76 5.70 12.24
N ASN A 38 -6.80 5.16 11.58
CA ASN A 38 -8.17 5.35 12.04
C ASN A 38 -8.43 4.63 13.37
N ALA A 39 -7.85 3.46 13.62
CA ALA A 39 -7.97 2.77 14.92
C ALA A 39 -7.37 3.60 16.07
N ILE A 40 -6.19 4.20 15.85
CA ILE A 40 -5.57 5.12 16.82
C ILE A 40 -6.46 6.36 17.03
N MET A 41 -6.99 6.93 15.95
CA MET A 41 -7.89 8.08 16.03
C MET A 41 -9.17 7.77 16.82
N ILE A 42 -9.75 6.57 16.65
CA ILE A 42 -10.89 6.11 17.46
C ILE A 42 -10.51 6.04 18.94
N TYR A 43 -9.32 5.53 19.26
CA TYR A 43 -8.83 5.44 20.63
C TYR A 43 -8.66 6.83 21.27
N VAL A 44 -8.12 7.81 20.53
CA VAL A 44 -7.83 9.16 21.05
C VAL A 44 -9.08 10.05 21.12
N LYS A 45 -9.96 9.99 20.12
CA LYS A 45 -11.09 10.93 19.97
C LYS A 45 -12.48 10.32 20.14
N GLY A 46 -12.57 8.99 20.21
CA GLY A 46 -13.84 8.28 20.17
C GLY A 46 -14.32 7.95 18.75
N PRO A 47 -15.53 7.40 18.61
CA PRO A 47 -16.01 6.79 17.37
C PRO A 47 -16.04 7.74 16.16
N ILE A 48 -15.60 7.24 15.00
CA ILE A 48 -15.50 7.99 13.73
C ILE A 48 -16.75 7.90 12.83
N GLY A 49 -17.88 7.45 13.39
CA GLY A 49 -19.13 7.25 12.69
C GLY A 49 -19.12 6.08 11.68
N LEU A 50 -20.30 5.75 11.16
CA LEU A 50 -20.48 4.61 10.24
C LEU A 50 -19.57 4.70 9.00
N MET A 51 -19.46 5.90 8.42
CA MET A 51 -18.61 6.13 7.24
C MET A 51 -17.14 5.84 7.52
N GLY A 52 -16.62 6.22 8.70
CA GLY A 52 -15.25 5.93 9.09
C GLY A 52 -14.99 4.42 9.24
N TYR A 53 -15.94 3.67 9.79
CA TYR A 53 -15.84 2.21 9.86
C TYR A 53 -15.90 1.54 8.47
N MET A 54 -16.79 2.00 7.59
CA MET A 54 -16.84 1.52 6.20
C MET A 54 -15.53 1.82 5.46
N LEU A 55 -14.94 2.99 5.72
CA LEU A 55 -13.64 3.36 5.17
C LEU A 55 -12.53 2.41 5.65
N MET A 56 -12.46 2.13 6.95
CA MET A 56 -11.49 1.17 7.50
C MET A 56 -11.66 -0.23 6.89
N LEU A 57 -12.89 -0.73 6.81
CA LEU A 57 -13.17 -2.06 6.27
C LEU A 57 -12.79 -2.17 4.78
N SER A 58 -13.14 -1.16 3.98
CA SER A 58 -12.77 -1.14 2.55
C SER A 58 -11.26 -1.04 2.34
N HIS A 59 -10.53 -0.30 3.19
CA HIS A 59 -9.07 -0.25 3.16
C HIS A 59 -8.41 -1.56 3.59
N PHE A 60 -9.00 -2.26 4.57
CA PHE A 60 -8.55 -3.61 4.92
C PHE A 60 -8.73 -4.59 3.76
N ALA A 61 -9.89 -4.55 3.08
CA ALA A 61 -10.13 -5.33 1.87
C ALA A 61 -9.11 -5.01 0.76
N MET A 62 -8.74 -3.74 0.61
CA MET A 62 -7.70 -3.29 -0.31
C MET A 62 -6.34 -3.93 0.01
N ALA A 63 -5.95 -4.05 1.28
CA ALA A 63 -4.72 -4.74 1.67
C ALA A 63 -4.77 -6.23 1.30
N ILE A 64 -5.88 -6.93 1.62
CA ILE A 64 -6.09 -8.34 1.25
C ILE A 64 -5.99 -8.54 -0.26
N GLN A 65 -6.60 -7.64 -1.03
CA GLN A 65 -6.57 -7.67 -2.49
C GLN A 65 -5.13 -7.64 -3.04
N GLY A 66 -4.23 -6.87 -2.42
CA GLY A 66 -2.81 -6.87 -2.78
C GLY A 66 -2.16 -8.26 -2.70
N PHE A 67 -2.49 -9.03 -1.66
CA PHE A 67 -2.01 -10.40 -1.49
C PHE A 67 -2.65 -11.39 -2.46
N LEU A 68 -3.96 -11.29 -2.67
CA LEU A 68 -4.71 -12.22 -3.52
C LEU A 68 -4.20 -12.23 -4.96
N TYR A 69 -3.81 -11.05 -5.48
CA TYR A 69 -3.32 -10.92 -6.85
C TYR A 69 -1.81 -11.12 -7.01
N ALA A 70 -1.05 -11.22 -5.90
CA ALA A 70 0.39 -11.41 -5.93
C ALA A 70 0.88 -12.60 -6.80
N PRO A 71 0.21 -13.77 -6.83
CA PRO A 71 0.61 -14.90 -7.66
C PRO A 71 0.51 -14.66 -9.18
N PHE A 72 -0.27 -13.67 -9.62
CA PHE A 72 -0.48 -13.36 -11.04
C PHE A 72 0.51 -12.32 -11.58
N TYR A 73 1.23 -11.62 -10.70
CA TYR A 73 2.18 -10.57 -11.09
C TYR A 73 3.47 -11.12 -11.69
N ARG A 74 4.01 -10.40 -12.68
CA ARG A 74 5.29 -10.63 -13.37
C ARG A 74 6.26 -9.49 -13.10
N ILE A 75 6.52 -9.27 -11.81
CA ILE A 75 7.47 -8.27 -11.33
C ILE A 75 8.92 -8.75 -11.57
N LYS A 76 9.76 -7.84 -12.07
CA LYS A 76 11.21 -8.03 -12.27
C LYS A 76 11.94 -7.21 -11.20
N LYS A 77 13.22 -7.54 -10.92
CA LYS A 77 14.03 -6.84 -9.92
C LYS A 77 14.05 -5.32 -10.13
N TRP A 78 14.20 -4.85 -11.36
CA TRP A 78 14.21 -3.41 -11.65
C TRP A 78 12.86 -2.73 -11.38
N HIS A 79 11.73 -3.39 -11.66
CA HIS A 79 10.38 -2.88 -11.32
C HIS A 79 10.25 -2.65 -9.81
N PHE A 80 10.73 -3.63 -9.03
CA PHE A 80 10.73 -3.55 -7.57
C PHE A 80 11.60 -2.42 -7.04
N ILE A 81 12.81 -2.25 -7.59
CA ILE A 81 13.71 -1.15 -7.19
C ILE A 81 13.05 0.21 -7.46
N VAL A 82 12.46 0.41 -8.64
CA VAL A 82 11.76 1.66 -8.96
C VAL A 82 10.58 1.89 -8.02
N ALA A 83 9.77 0.86 -7.75
CA ALA A 83 8.65 0.98 -6.81
C ALA A 83 9.11 1.28 -5.37
N ALA A 84 10.23 0.69 -4.93
CA ALA A 84 10.83 0.95 -3.63
C ALA A 84 11.31 2.39 -3.49
N VAL A 85 12.09 2.88 -4.45
CA VAL A 85 12.57 4.27 -4.47
C VAL A 85 11.39 5.24 -4.49
N TRP A 86 10.40 5.00 -5.36
CA TRP A 86 9.21 5.83 -5.44
C TRP A 86 8.43 5.86 -4.11
N THR A 87 8.26 4.70 -3.46
CA THR A 87 7.50 4.59 -2.20
C THR A 87 8.18 5.32 -1.05
N LEU A 88 9.49 5.15 -0.89
CA LEU A 88 10.26 5.81 0.17
C LEU A 88 10.42 7.31 -0.10
N HIS A 89 10.59 7.70 -1.36
CA HIS A 89 10.60 9.11 -1.73
C HIS A 89 9.24 9.76 -1.44
N ASN A 90 8.14 9.06 -1.73
CA ASN A 90 6.80 9.55 -1.40
C ASN A 90 6.61 9.72 0.12
N ASP A 91 7.12 8.82 0.97
CA ASP A 91 7.11 9.03 2.43
C ASP A 91 7.88 10.29 2.83
N ALA A 92 9.05 10.51 2.25
CA ALA A 92 9.83 11.72 2.50
C ALA A 92 9.03 12.98 2.13
N ILE A 93 8.37 12.99 0.97
CA ILE A 93 7.53 14.10 0.52
C ILE A 93 6.34 14.34 1.47
N ASP A 94 5.67 13.27 1.90
CA ASP A 94 4.50 13.39 2.76
C ASP A 94 4.86 13.96 4.15
N TYR A 95 5.94 13.48 4.77
CA TYR A 95 6.24 13.77 6.17
C TYR A 95 7.36 14.80 6.39
N LEU A 96 8.36 14.89 5.50
CA LEU A 96 9.41 15.93 5.59
C LEU A 96 8.99 17.23 4.90
N PHE A 97 8.17 17.14 3.84
CA PHE A 97 7.67 18.30 3.09
C PHE A 97 6.19 18.60 3.36
N TRP A 98 5.60 17.98 4.39
CA TRP A 98 4.26 18.26 4.89
C TRP A 98 3.13 18.13 3.85
N GLN A 99 3.31 17.23 2.88
CA GLN A 99 2.34 16.92 1.82
C GLN A 99 1.38 15.78 2.17
N MET A 100 1.44 15.23 3.39
CA MET A 100 0.49 14.20 3.82
C MET A 100 -0.97 14.70 3.78
N PRO A 101 -1.96 13.80 3.68
CA PRO A 101 -3.37 14.15 3.82
C PRO A 101 -3.65 14.79 5.19
N ARG A 102 -4.27 15.98 5.19
CA ARG A 102 -4.63 16.68 6.43
C ARG A 102 -6.12 16.49 6.73
N TYR A 103 -6.43 15.60 7.66
CA TYR A 103 -7.80 15.46 8.17
C TYR A 103 -7.80 15.14 9.68
N GLY A 104 -8.83 15.63 10.38
CA GLY A 104 -8.93 15.49 11.83
C GLY A 104 -7.74 16.11 12.57
N ILE A 105 -7.22 15.40 13.58
CA ILE A 105 -6.05 15.81 14.38
C ILE A 105 -4.75 15.14 13.96
N MET A 106 -4.70 14.56 12.76
CA MET A 106 -3.51 13.87 12.27
C MET A 106 -2.26 14.76 12.29
N HIS A 107 -2.45 16.06 12.04
CA HIS A 107 -1.40 17.07 12.06
C HIS A 107 -0.72 17.25 13.43
N LEU A 108 -1.31 16.74 14.52
CA LEU A 108 -0.70 16.75 15.85
C LEU A 108 0.27 15.58 16.07
N PHE A 109 0.24 14.56 15.22
CA PHE A 109 1.02 13.31 15.35
C PHE A 109 1.85 13.02 14.10
N VAL A 110 2.31 14.07 13.41
CA VAL A 110 3.01 13.96 12.12
C VAL A 110 4.28 13.12 12.21
N GLU A 111 5.04 13.31 13.29
CA GLU A 111 6.31 12.62 13.50
C GLU A 111 6.10 11.12 13.75
N GLU A 112 5.14 10.77 14.61
CA GLU A 112 4.81 9.39 14.95
C GLU A 112 4.22 8.65 13.76
N ILE A 113 3.30 9.29 13.03
CA ILE A 113 2.69 8.70 11.83
C ILE A 113 3.74 8.57 10.73
N GLY A 114 4.66 9.53 10.58
CA GLY A 114 5.76 9.44 9.62
C GLY A 114 6.70 8.29 9.93
N TYR A 115 7.12 8.15 11.19
CA TYR A 115 7.97 7.05 11.63
C TYR A 115 7.30 5.68 11.43
N PHE A 116 6.03 5.57 11.81
CA PHE A 116 5.21 4.37 11.54
C PHE A 116 5.14 4.07 10.04
N THR A 117 4.88 5.10 9.21
CA THR A 117 4.68 4.93 7.78
C THR A 117 5.96 4.47 7.09
N PHE A 118 7.12 5.02 7.48
CA PHE A 118 8.42 4.57 6.97
C PHE A 118 8.64 3.08 7.21
N TRP A 119 8.46 2.61 8.45
CA TRP A 119 8.64 1.19 8.77
C TRP A 119 7.59 0.30 8.12
N LEU A 120 6.34 0.78 7.99
CA LEU A 120 5.31 0.10 7.22
C LEU A 120 5.73 -0.06 5.76
N SER A 121 6.26 0.99 5.12
CA SER A 121 6.78 0.91 3.75
C SER A 121 7.89 -0.13 3.61
N ILE A 122 8.84 -0.16 4.54
CA ILE A 122 9.90 -1.20 4.56
C ILE A 122 9.28 -2.60 4.68
N ALA A 123 8.35 -2.81 5.62
CA ALA A 123 7.68 -4.10 5.79
C ALA A 123 6.92 -4.53 4.53
N VAL A 124 6.19 -3.61 3.88
CA VAL A 124 5.46 -3.89 2.65
C VAL A 124 6.39 -4.21 1.48
N LEU A 125 7.54 -3.55 1.38
CA LEU A 125 8.56 -3.89 0.38
C LEU A 125 9.13 -5.29 0.62
N CYS A 126 9.41 -5.67 1.87
CA CYS A 126 9.84 -7.02 2.23
C CYS A 126 8.77 -8.08 1.87
N ILE A 127 7.50 -7.80 2.19
CA ILE A 127 6.38 -8.67 1.82
C ILE A 127 6.27 -8.81 0.30
N THR A 128 6.37 -7.70 -0.43
CA THR A 128 6.33 -7.69 -1.90
C THR A 128 7.46 -8.52 -2.49
N TYR A 129 8.67 -8.39 -1.95
CA TYR A 129 9.81 -9.21 -2.36
C TYR A 129 9.53 -10.71 -2.13
N TYR A 130 9.06 -11.06 -0.93
CA TYR A 130 8.76 -12.44 -0.55
C TYR A 130 7.67 -13.07 -1.43
N CYS A 131 6.58 -12.34 -1.67
CA CYS A 131 5.42 -12.81 -2.43
C CYS A 131 5.65 -12.82 -3.94
N CYS A 132 6.43 -11.87 -4.48
CA CYS A 132 6.49 -11.61 -5.92
C CYS A 132 7.87 -11.74 -6.56
N LEU A 133 8.97 -11.89 -5.80
CA LEU A 133 10.32 -12.02 -6.39
C LEU A 133 11.07 -13.28 -5.97
N ARG A 134 10.64 -13.98 -4.91
CA ARG A 134 11.24 -15.26 -4.49
C ARG A 134 11.15 -16.31 -5.60
N GLU A 135 12.22 -17.09 -5.79
CA GLU A 135 12.34 -18.12 -6.83
C GLU A 135 11.23 -19.19 -6.71
N GLN A 136 10.96 -19.68 -5.50
CA GLN A 136 9.93 -20.68 -5.22
C GLN A 136 8.56 -20.06 -4.88
N ARG A 137 8.16 -19.01 -5.58
CA ARG A 137 6.83 -18.40 -5.37
C ARG A 137 5.74 -19.14 -6.16
N LYS A 138 4.52 -19.13 -5.64
CA LYS A 138 3.34 -19.59 -6.40
C LYS A 138 3.11 -18.62 -7.56
N GLN A 139 3.02 -19.15 -8.78
CA GLN A 139 2.76 -18.37 -9.98
C GLN A 139 1.55 -18.95 -10.69
N PHE A 140 0.54 -18.11 -10.90
CA PHE A 140 -0.66 -18.46 -11.66
C PHE A 140 -0.65 -17.74 -13.01
N SER A 141 -1.35 -18.30 -13.99
CA SER A 141 -1.63 -17.66 -15.27
C SER A 141 -3.08 -17.17 -15.28
N LEU A 142 -3.33 -16.07 -16.00
CA LEU A 142 -4.66 -15.57 -16.32
C LEU A 142 -5.11 -16.08 -17.68
#